data_AF-A0A958Z6R6-F1
#
_entry.id   AF-A0A958Z6R6-F1
#
_cell.length_a   1.000
_cell.length_b   1.000
_cell.length_c   1.000
_cell.angle_alpha   90.00
_cell.angle_beta   90.00
_cell.angle_gamma   90.00
#
_symmetry.space_group_name_H-M   'P 1'
#
loop_
_entity.id
_entity.type
_entity.pdbx_description
1 polymer ?
#
loop_
_entity_poly.entity_id
_entity_poly.type
_entity_poly.pdbx_seq_one_letter_code
_entity_poly.pdbx_strand_id
1 'polypeptide(L)'
;MKGKQLNVALIGNPNTGKTSVFNALTGLNQKVGNYPGITVEKKEGICKLPRGVKAHIIDLPGTYSLNASSLDENVVIELLLNKNDKDFPDVAVVISDVENLKRNLLLFTQIKDLEIPAILVINMADRMTYKGISLDIAYLEE
;
A
#
# COMPACT_ATOMS: atom_id res chain seq x y z
N MET A 1 7.48 28.04 5.56
CA MET A 1 6.26 27.22 5.40
C MET A 1 6.64 25.77 5.68
N LYS A 2 6.03 25.11 6.69
CA LYS A 2 6.21 23.67 6.88
C LYS A 2 5.66 22.99 5.61
N GLY A 3 6.52 22.30 4.85
CA GLY A 3 6.07 21.56 3.67
C GLY A 3 4.99 20.56 4.09
N LYS A 4 3.86 20.54 3.38
CA LYS A 4 2.78 19.57 3.62
C LYS A 4 3.37 18.16 3.49
N GLN A 5 3.27 17.37 4.56
CA GLN A 5 3.65 15.97 4.57
C GLN A 5 2.38 15.14 4.33
N LEU A 6 2.42 14.24 3.36
CA LEU A 6 1.32 13.32 3.07
C LEU A 6 1.66 11.95 3.65
N ASN A 7 0.74 11.35 4.39
CA ASN A 7 0.85 9.96 4.83
C ASN A 7 0.34 9.04 3.72
N VAL A 8 1.19 8.12 3.29
CA VAL A 8 0.89 7.15 2.23
C VAL A 8 1.07 5.75 2.78
N ALA A 9 0.00 4.96 2.82
CA ALA A 9 0.08 3.55 3.16
C ALA A 9 0.30 2.72 1.90
N LEU A 10 1.38 1.94 1.83
CA LEU A 10 1.49 0.86 0.85
C LEU A 10 0.84 -0.38 1.44
N ILE A 11 -0.17 -0.90 0.74
CA ILE A 11 -0.93 -2.07 1.13
C ILE A 11 -1.05 -3.02 -0.05
N GLY A 12 -1.18 -4.31 0.20
CA GLY A 12 -1.31 -5.31 -0.86
C GLY A 12 -1.20 -6.71 -0.31
N ASN A 13 -1.62 -7.69 -1.10
CA ASN A 13 -1.42 -9.09 -0.74
C ASN A 13 0.08 -9.42 -0.62
N PRO A 14 0.45 -10.43 0.17
CA PRO A 14 1.81 -10.97 0.16
C PRO A 14 2.27 -11.29 -1.27
N ASN A 15 3.55 -11.06 -1.55
CA ASN A 15 4.21 -11.36 -2.83
C ASN A 15 3.74 -10.58 -4.07
N THR A 16 3.01 -9.47 -3.90
CA THR A 16 2.60 -8.57 -5.00
C THR A 16 3.69 -7.58 -5.46
N GLY A 17 4.88 -7.66 -4.85
CA GLY A 17 6.01 -6.74 -5.12
C GLY A 17 5.94 -5.41 -4.37
N LYS A 18 5.10 -5.32 -3.32
CA LYS A 18 4.98 -4.17 -2.41
C LYS A 18 6.32 -3.64 -1.88
N THR A 19 7.19 -4.53 -1.40
CA THR A 19 8.54 -4.15 -0.92
C THR A 19 9.41 -3.53 -2.03
N SER A 20 9.30 -4.03 -3.27
CA SER A 20 10.04 -3.47 -4.40
C SER A 20 9.57 -2.05 -4.73
N VAL A 21 8.26 -1.82 -4.69
CA VAL A 21 7.67 -0.49 -4.87
C VAL A 21 8.08 0.45 -3.74
N PHE A 22 8.03 -0.01 -2.48
CA PHE A 22 8.50 0.77 -1.33
C PHE A 22 9.95 1.24 -1.52
N ASN A 23 10.86 0.32 -1.83
CA ASN A 23 12.27 0.63 -2.05
C ASN A 23 12.48 1.60 -3.23
N ALA A 24 11.71 1.45 -4.31
CA ALA A 24 11.79 2.36 -5.45
C ALA A 24 11.33 3.79 -5.11
N LEU A 25 10.35 3.93 -4.22
CA LEU A 25 9.83 5.23 -3.78
C LEU A 25 10.71 5.93 -2.75
N THR A 26 11.32 5.19 -1.82
CA THR A 26 12.03 5.73 -0.66
C THR A 26 13.55 5.75 -0.83
N GLY A 27 14.10 4.86 -1.68
CA GLY A 27 15.53 4.65 -1.82
C GLY A 27 16.19 4.33 -0.48
N LEU A 28 17.26 5.04 -0.14
CA LEU A 28 17.96 4.87 1.14
C LEU A 28 17.30 5.64 2.31
N ASN A 29 16.25 6.43 2.07
CA ASN A 29 15.60 7.25 3.11
C ASN A 29 14.51 6.45 3.84
N GLN A 30 14.87 5.27 4.33
CA GLN A 30 13.97 4.35 5.01
C GLN A 30 14.47 4.00 6.41
N LYS A 31 13.53 3.63 7.28
CA LYS A 31 13.76 3.15 8.63
C LYS A 31 12.95 1.88 8.83
N VAL A 32 13.53 0.94 9.58
CA VAL A 32 12.88 -0.29 9.99
C VAL A 32 12.86 -0.31 11.51
N GLY A 33 11.69 -0.58 12.08
CA GLY A 33 11.46 -0.75 13.50
C GLY A 33 10.36 -1.78 13.72
N ASN A 34 9.74 -1.75 14.89
CA ASN A 34 8.56 -2.57 15.21
C ASN A 34 7.40 -1.67 15.61
N TYR A 35 6.18 -2.15 15.40
CA TYR A 35 4.99 -1.52 15.98
C TYR A 35 5.04 -1.57 17.52
N PRO A 36 4.52 -0.55 18.23
CA PRO A 36 4.60 -0.49 19.68
C PRO A 36 4.00 -1.73 20.35
N GLY A 37 4.78 -2.36 21.23
CA GLY A 37 4.31 -3.47 22.06
C GLY A 37 4.24 -4.84 21.37
N ILE A 38 4.61 -4.96 20.10
CA ILE A 38 4.58 -6.23 19.34
C ILE A 38 5.83 -6.42 18.48
N THR A 39 6.04 -7.63 17.97
CA THR A 39 7.19 -8.00 17.14
C THR A 39 6.94 -7.79 15.64
N VAL A 40 5.85 -7.14 15.26
CA VAL A 40 5.51 -6.88 13.86
C VAL A 40 6.42 -5.77 13.34
N GLU A 41 7.13 -6.06 12.25
CA GLU A 41 8.05 -5.12 11.60
C GLU A 41 7.28 -3.92 11.00
N LYS A 42 7.81 -2.73 11.20
CA LYS A 42 7.30 -1.48 10.63
C LYS A 42 8.38 -0.86 9.75
N LYS A 43 8.13 -0.75 8.44
CA LYS A 43 9.02 0.00 7.53
C LYS A 43 8.38 1.31 7.13
N GLU A 44 9.17 2.37 7.24
CA GLU A 44 8.74 3.72 6.93
C GLU A 44 9.83 4.41 6.14
N GLY A 45 9.45 5.31 5.24
CA GLY A 45 10.42 6.06 4.46
C GLY A 45 9.86 7.35 3.89
N ILE A 46 10.72 8.15 3.28
CA ILE A 46 10.34 9.44 2.71
C ILE A 46 10.54 9.42 1.21
N CYS A 47 9.46 9.67 0.46
CA CYS A 47 9.49 9.95 -0.96
C CYS A 47 9.35 11.47 -1.18
N LYS A 48 10.24 12.06 -1.97
CA LYS A 48 10.16 13.49 -2.34
C LYS A 48 9.32 13.62 -3.60
N LEU A 49 8.23 14.37 -3.51
CA LEU A 49 7.34 14.66 -4.63
C LEU A 49 7.65 16.04 -5.23
N PRO A 50 7.18 16.32 -6.46
CA PRO A 50 7.29 17.64 -7.05
C PRO A 50 6.76 18.76 -6.14
N ARG A 51 7.24 19.99 -6.37
CA ARG A 51 6.82 21.20 -5.62
C ARG A 51 7.15 21.14 -4.12
N GLY A 52 8.11 20.30 -3.71
CA GLY A 52 8.61 20.23 -2.33
C GLY A 52 7.70 19.49 -1.35
N VAL A 53 6.67 18.80 -1.85
CA VAL A 53 5.83 17.91 -1.03
C VAL A 53 6.63 16.68 -0.61
N LYS A 54 6.45 16.22 0.63
CA LYS A 54 7.07 14.98 1.12
C LYS A 54 5.97 13.96 1.38
N ALA A 55 6.11 12.77 0.82
CA ALA A 55 5.27 11.64 1.17
C ALA A 55 6.00 10.77 2.20
N HIS A 56 5.37 10.56 3.35
CA HIS A 56 5.77 9.58 4.35
C HIS A 56 5.12 8.25 3.98
N ILE A 57 5.94 7.34 3.48
CA ILE A 57 5.50 6.04 2.99
C ILE A 57 5.61 5.05 4.14
N ILE A 58 4.52 4.37 4.46
CA ILE A 58 4.47 3.28 5.44
C ILE A 58 4.21 1.99 4.67
N ASP A 59 5.11 1.02 4.79
CA ASP A 59 4.89 -0.33 4.27
C ASP A 59 4.09 -1.14 5.28
N LEU A 60 2.82 -1.40 4.97
CA LEU A 60 1.98 -2.22 5.84
C LEU A 60 2.27 -3.71 5.63
N PRO A 61 2.07 -4.56 6.66
CA PRO A 61 2.14 -6.00 6.47
C PRO A 61 1.24 -6.48 5.32
N GLY A 62 1.68 -7.53 4.63
CA GLY A 62 0.90 -8.09 3.53
C GLY A 62 -0.39 -8.72 4.06
N THR A 63 -1.53 -8.33 3.51
CA THR A 63 -2.84 -8.87 3.92
C THR A 63 -3.70 -9.22 2.72
N TYR A 64 -4.55 -10.25 2.85
CA TYR A 64 -5.46 -10.64 1.78
C TYR A 64 -6.79 -9.91 1.81
N SER A 65 -7.19 -9.39 2.97
CA SER A 65 -8.46 -8.71 3.20
C SER A 65 -8.43 -7.95 4.52
N LEU A 66 -9.34 -7.00 4.73
CA LEU A 66 -9.57 -6.37 6.03
C LEU A 66 -10.36 -7.26 7.01
N ASN A 67 -9.95 -8.53 7.08
CA ASN A 67 -10.43 -9.50 8.07
C ASN A 67 -9.20 -10.24 8.59
N ALA A 68 -8.74 -9.87 9.79
CA ALA A 68 -7.45 -10.31 10.29
C ALA A 68 -7.51 -11.75 10.80
N SER A 69 -6.53 -12.54 10.37
CA SER A 69 -6.25 -13.88 10.87
C SER A 69 -4.95 -13.97 11.67
N SER A 70 -4.18 -12.88 11.73
CA SER A 70 -2.85 -12.80 12.36
C SER A 70 -2.60 -11.43 13.00
N LEU A 71 -1.56 -11.34 13.85
CA LEU A 71 -1.12 -10.07 14.44
C LEU A 71 -0.69 -9.06 13.37
N ASP A 72 0.04 -9.51 12.36
CA ASP A 72 0.46 -8.70 11.22
C ASP A 72 -0.74 -8.06 10.51
N GLU A 73 -1.80 -8.84 10.26
CA GLU A 73 -3.02 -8.33 9.63
C GLU A 73 -3.83 -7.42 10.57
N ASN A 74 -3.83 -7.68 11.88
CA ASN A 74 -4.51 -6.81 12.85
C ASN A 74 -3.91 -5.39 12.84
N VAL A 75 -2.59 -5.27 12.72
CA VAL A 75 -1.92 -3.96 12.60
C VAL A 75 -2.44 -3.16 11.41
N VAL A 76 -2.70 -3.83 10.28
CA VAL A 76 -3.26 -3.18 9.08
C VAL A 76 -4.66 -2.65 9.38
N ILE A 77 -5.51 -3.46 10.00
CA ILE A 77 -6.90 -3.09 10.31
C ILE A 77 -6.95 -1.95 11.33
N GLU A 78 -6.19 -2.05 12.43
CA GLU A 78 -6.15 -1.03 13.48
C GLU A 78 -5.75 0.33 12.92
N LEU A 79 -4.73 0.39 12.06
CA LEU A 79 -4.30 1.62 11.42
C LEU A 79 -5.39 2.21 10.51
N LEU A 80 -6.01 1.38 9.68
CA LEU A 80 -6.98 1.83 8.67
C LEU A 80 -8.35 2.18 9.25
N LEU A 81 -8.70 1.67 10.44
CA LEU A 81 -9.94 2.01 11.12
C LEU A 81 -9.79 3.20 12.08
N ASN A 82 -8.56 3.56 12.48
CA ASN A 82 -8.30 4.65 13.40
C ASN A 82 -7.98 5.97 12.66
N LYS A 83 -9.03 6.71 12.27
CA LYS A 83 -8.91 8.03 11.61
C LYS A 83 -8.10 9.08 12.40
N ASN A 84 -7.91 8.86 13.70
CA ASN A 84 -7.15 9.76 14.58
C ASN A 84 -5.69 9.33 14.78
N ASP A 85 -5.26 8.21 14.20
CA ASP A 85 -3.87 7.78 14.26
C ASP A 85 -2.96 8.78 13.52
N LYS A 86 -1.76 9.02 14.05
CA LYS A 86 -0.78 9.91 13.43
C LYS A 86 -0.31 9.39 12.06
N ASP A 87 -0.41 8.09 11.85
CA ASP A 87 0.00 7.36 10.65
C ASP A 87 -1.20 7.02 9.75
N PHE A 88 -2.42 7.46 10.11
CA PHE A 88 -3.60 7.28 9.27
C PHE A 88 -3.32 7.85 7.87
N PRO A 89 -3.60 7.08 6.79
CA PRO A 89 -3.19 7.48 5.45
C PRO A 89 -4.08 8.58 4.88
N ASP A 90 -3.44 9.59 4.28
CA ASP A 90 -4.12 10.52 3.36
C ASP A 90 -4.47 9.80 2.04
N VAL A 91 -3.68 8.79 1.67
CA VAL A 91 -3.90 7.95 0.48
C VAL A 91 -3.36 6.54 0.72
N ALA A 92 -4.13 5.53 0.32
CA ALA A 92 -3.70 4.14 0.26
C ALA A 92 -3.25 3.79 -1.17
N VAL A 93 -2.04 3.28 -1.31
CA VAL A 93 -1.51 2.75 -2.56
C VAL A 93 -1.60 1.23 -2.50
N VAL A 94 -2.59 0.67 -3.19
CA VAL A 94 -2.90 -0.75 -3.18
C VAL A 94 -2.13 -1.46 -4.30
N ILE A 95 -1.14 -2.25 -3.91
CA ILE A 95 -0.29 -3.02 -4.83
C ILE A 95 -0.98 -4.35 -5.15
N SER A 96 -1.23 -4.57 -6.43
CA SER A 96 -1.75 -5.81 -7.02
C SER A 96 -0.74 -6.41 -7.98
N ASP A 97 -0.83 -7.70 -8.26
CA ASP A 97 -0.07 -8.35 -9.32
C ASP A 97 -0.97 -8.76 -10.47
N VAL A 98 -0.46 -8.66 -11.70
CA VAL A 98 -1.27 -8.89 -12.90
C VAL A 98 -1.76 -10.34 -13.04
N GLU A 99 -1.06 -11.32 -12.48
CA GLU A 99 -1.46 -12.74 -12.56
C GLU A 99 -2.62 -13.08 -11.61
N ASN A 100 -2.80 -12.32 -10.53
CA ASN A 100 -3.80 -12.59 -9.50
C ASN A 100 -4.76 -11.41 -9.25
N LEU A 101 -4.95 -10.56 -10.26
CA LEU A 101 -5.69 -9.30 -10.13
C LEU A 101 -7.06 -9.46 -9.47
N LYS A 102 -7.87 -10.46 -9.85
CA LYS A 102 -9.18 -10.72 -9.25
C LYS A 102 -9.12 -10.87 -7.72
N ARG A 103 -8.12 -11.58 -7.21
CA ARG A 103 -7.92 -11.76 -5.75
C ARG A 103 -7.46 -10.47 -5.10
N ASN A 104 -6.57 -9.72 -5.75
CA ASN A 104 -6.07 -8.46 -5.19
C ASN A 104 -7.13 -7.36 -5.16
N LEU A 105 -8.06 -7.36 -6.13
CA LEU A 105 -9.15 -6.41 -6.21
C LEU A 105 -10.10 -6.49 -5.01
N LEU A 106 -10.23 -7.66 -4.34
CA LEU A 106 -10.98 -7.77 -3.09
C LEU A 106 -10.48 -6.78 -2.04
N LEU A 107 -9.16 -6.77 -1.79
CA LEU A 107 -8.56 -5.84 -0.83
C LEU A 107 -8.76 -4.39 -1.28
N PHE A 108 -8.57 -4.09 -2.56
CA PHE A 108 -8.79 -2.75 -3.11
C PHE A 108 -10.22 -2.25 -2.86
N THR A 109 -11.24 -3.10 -3.10
CA THR A 109 -12.64 -2.73 -2.84
C THR A 109 -12.89 -2.43 -1.37
N GLN A 110 -12.33 -3.22 -0.45
CA GLN A 110 -12.48 -2.98 0.98
C GLN A 110 -11.82 -1.65 1.42
N ILE A 111 -10.69 -1.27 0.82
CA ILE A 111 -10.07 0.03 1.07
C ILE A 111 -10.94 1.18 0.55
N LYS A 112 -11.57 1.02 -0.62
CA LYS A 112 -12.54 2.00 -1.13
C LYS A 112 -13.76 2.13 -0.21
N ASP A 113 -14.26 1.02 0.34
CA ASP A 113 -15.40 1.02 1.28
C ASP A 113 -15.10 1.74 2.59
N LEU A 114 -13.83 1.86 2.99
CA LEU A 114 -13.39 2.70 4.11
C LEU A 114 -13.36 4.21 3.80
N GLU A 115 -13.68 4.59 2.56
CA GLU A 115 -13.62 5.97 2.06
C GLU A 115 -12.21 6.59 2.13
N ILE A 116 -11.18 5.75 2.15
CA ILE A 116 -9.79 6.19 2.09
C ILE A 116 -9.45 6.44 0.60
N PRO A 117 -8.94 7.63 0.22
CA PRO A 117 -8.47 7.86 -1.14
C PRO A 117 -7.47 6.77 -1.55
N ALA A 118 -7.72 6.10 -2.68
CA ALA A 118 -6.97 4.91 -3.06
C ALA A 118 -6.41 5.00 -4.48
N ILE A 119 -5.20 4.49 -4.66
CA ILE A 119 -4.55 4.28 -5.96
C ILE A 119 -4.31 2.79 -6.13
N LEU A 120 -4.88 2.18 -7.17
CA LEU A 120 -4.56 0.80 -7.55
C LEU A 120 -3.29 0.78 -8.39
N VAL A 121 -2.29 0.02 -7.98
CA VAL A 121 -1.06 -0.23 -8.75
C VAL A 121 -1.09 -1.66 -9.27
N ILE A 122 -1.10 -1.81 -10.59
CA ILE A 122 -0.98 -3.11 -11.26
C ILE A 122 0.50 -3.39 -11.51
N ASN A 123 1.09 -4.19 -10.63
CA ASN A 123 2.50 -4.56 -10.68
C ASN A 123 2.74 -5.83 -11.50
N MET A 124 4.01 -6.12 -11.77
CA MET A 124 4.46 -7.28 -12.56
C MET A 124 3.88 -7.30 -13.99
N ALA A 125 3.59 -6.12 -14.55
CA ALA A 125 3.01 -5.97 -15.88
C ALA A 125 3.90 -6.56 -17.01
N ASP A 126 5.21 -6.69 -16.77
CA ASP A 126 6.15 -7.40 -17.65
C ASP A 126 5.74 -8.85 -17.92
N ARG A 127 4.99 -9.48 -17.00
CA ARG A 127 4.50 -10.86 -17.16
C ARG A 127 3.30 -11.00 -18.10
N MET A 128 2.62 -9.90 -18.42
CA MET A 128 1.40 -9.93 -19.24
C MET A 128 1.64 -10.60 -20.59
N THR A 129 2.67 -10.18 -21.31
CA THR A 129 3.01 -10.70 -22.64
C THR A 129 3.32 -12.20 -22.60
N TYR A 130 4.13 -12.64 -21.62
CA TYR A 130 4.51 -14.05 -21.50
C TYR A 130 3.33 -14.95 -21.13
N LYS A 131 2.37 -14.43 -20.36
CA LYS A 131 1.19 -15.16 -19.89
C LYS A 131 -0.05 -14.99 -20.77
N GLY A 132 0.02 -14.18 -21.82
CA GLY A 132 -1.14 -13.84 -22.65
C GLY A 132 -2.23 -13.08 -21.90
N ILE A 133 -1.87 -12.32 -20.86
CA ILE A 133 -2.81 -11.51 -20.09
C ILE A 133 -3.01 -10.17 -20.80
N SER A 134 -4.26 -9.76 -20.96
CA SER A 134 -4.64 -8.43 -21.41
C SER A 134 -5.51 -7.76 -20.35
N LEU A 135 -5.39 -6.44 -20.23
CA LEU A 135 -6.18 -5.64 -19.31
C LEU A 135 -6.73 -4.44 -20.05
N ASP A 136 -8.02 -4.21 -19.88
CA ASP A 136 -8.66 -2.96 -20.26
C ASP A 136 -8.57 -1.99 -19.07
N ILE A 137 -7.64 -1.05 -19.15
CA ILE A 137 -7.38 -0.09 -18.08
C ILE A 137 -8.51 0.95 -18.02
N ALA A 138 -9.06 1.37 -19.15
CA ALA A 138 -10.14 2.35 -19.17
C ALA A 138 -11.39 1.80 -18.48
N TYR A 139 -11.75 0.56 -18.78
CA TYR A 139 -12.87 -0.10 -18.11
C TYR A 139 -12.62 -0.32 -16.61
N LEU A 140 -11.36 -0.46 -16.18
CA LEU A 140 -11.02 -0.60 -14.76
C LEU A 140 -11.09 0.73 -13.98
N GLU A 141 -10.98 1.86 -14.67
CA GLU A 141 -11.07 3.21 -14.09
C GLU A 141 -12.51 3.69 -13.92
N GLU A 142 -13.49 3.07 -14.60
CA GLU A 142 -14.93 3.32 -14.45
C GLU A 142 -15.50 2.79 -13.11
#